data_AF-A0A015JZ48-F1
#
_entry.id   AF-A0A015JZ48-F1
#
_cell.length_a   1.000
_cell.length_b   1.000
_cell.length_c   1.000
_cell.angle_alpha   90.00
_cell.angle_beta   90.00
_cell.angle_gamma   90.00
#
_symmetry.space_group_name_H-M   'P 1'
#
loop_
_entity.id
_entity.type
_entity.pdbx_description
1 polymer ?
#
loop_
_entity_poly.entity_id
_entity_poly.type
_entity_poly.pdbx_seq_one_letter_code
_entity_poly.pdbx_strand_id
1 'polypeptide(L)' 'MKKKRVKYLAIINITTDLFSLKDEVKEFELYNIKIQKYRDLIIDSKLKFVEELEDF' A
#
# COMPACT_ATOMS: atom_id res chain seq x y z
N MET A 1 10.36 -16.06 -15.95
CA MET A 1 10.10 -16.21 -14.51
C MET A 1 8.61 -16.06 -14.27
N LYS A 2 7.93 -17.02 -13.61
CA LYS A 2 6.50 -16.89 -13.27
C LYS A 2 6.33 -15.64 -12.39
N LYS A 3 6.02 -14.50 -13.02
CA LYS A 3 5.97 -13.19 -12.36
C LYS A 3 4.85 -13.24 -11.32
N LYS A 4 5.20 -13.33 -10.03
CA LYS A 4 4.25 -13.06 -8.95
C LYS A 4 3.66 -11.68 -9.23
N ARG A 5 2.36 -11.64 -9.52
CA ARG A 5 1.62 -10.39 -9.74
C ARG A 5 1.30 -9.82 -8.38
N VAL A 6 1.86 -8.65 -8.07
CA VAL A 6 1.59 -7.93 -6.84
C VAL A 6 0.47 -6.94 -7.15
N LYS A 7 -0.67 -7.06 -6.46
CA LYS A 7 -1.82 -6.16 -6.67
C LYS A 7 -1.60 -4.79 -6.00
N TYR A 8 -0.87 -4.77 -4.88
CA TYR A 8 -0.61 -3.58 -4.08
C TYR A 8 0.84 -3.54 -3.60
N LEU A 9 1.50 -2.41 -3.77
CA LEU A 9 2.88 -2.20 -3.31
C LEU A 9 2.94 -0.90 -2.49
N ALA A 10 3.54 -0.97 -1.31
CA ALA A 10 3.86 0.19 -0.50
C ALA A 10 5.29 0.04 0.02
N ILE A 11 6.11 1.05 -0.26
CA ILE A 11 7.52 1.10 0.13
C ILE A 11 7.76 2.49 0.71
N ILE A 12 8.29 2.54 1.92
CA ILE A 12 8.80 3.76 2.53
C ILE A 12 10.31 3.61 2.69
N ASN A 13 11.07 4.57 2.17
CA ASN A 13 12.42 4.82 2.65
C ASN A 13 12.32 5.83 3.81
N ILE A 14 13.29 5.85 4.72
CA ILE A 14 13.36 6.55 6.03
C ILE A 14 12.50 7.84 6.13
N THR A 15 12.42 8.66 5.09
CA THR A 15 11.57 9.86 5.02
C THR A 15 10.67 9.98 3.78
N THR A 16 10.77 9.08 2.80
CA THR A 16 10.13 9.20 1.48
C THR A 16 9.24 8.01 1.18
N ASP A 17 7.95 8.28 0.97
CA ASP A 17 6.97 7.31 0.51
C ASP A 17 7.06 7.18 -1.02
N LEU A 18 7.09 5.94 -1.53
CA LEU A 18 7.07 5.67 -2.97
C LEU A 18 5.84 6.31 -3.64
N PHE A 19 4.73 6.46 -2.92
CA PHE A 19 3.56 7.17 -3.43
C PHE A 19 3.84 8.65 -3.79
N SER A 20 4.81 9.29 -3.14
CA SER A 20 5.19 10.68 -3.45
C SER A 20 5.98 10.83 -4.75
N LEU A 21 6.55 9.72 -5.27
CA LEU A 21 7.36 9.67 -6.48
C LEU A 21 6.45 9.43 -7.70
N LYS A 22 5.90 10.52 -8.25
CA LYS A 22 4.80 10.46 -9.23
C LYS A 22 5.16 9.76 -10.54
N ASP A 23 6.41 9.86 -11.00
CA ASP A 23 6.79 9.28 -12.29
C ASP A 23 7.03 7.77 -12.15
N GLU A 24 7.61 7.35 -11.03
CA GLU A 24 7.79 5.97 -10.63
C GLU A 24 6.45 5.28 -10.40
N VAL A 25 5.50 5.93 -9.72
CA VAL A 25 4.14 5.41 -9.53
C VAL A 25 3.46 5.11 -10.87
N LYS A 26 3.58 5.99 -11.86
CA LYS A 26 3.02 5.76 -13.20
C LYS A 26 3.66 4.55 -13.89
N GLU A 27 4.97 4.35 -13.71
CA GLU A 27 5.65 3.18 -14.25
C GLU A 27 5.08 1.88 -13.66
N PHE A 28 4.81 1.85 -12.36
CA PHE A 28 4.18 0.70 -11.70
C PHE A 28 2.73 0.45 -12.14
N GLU A 29 1.97 1.51 -12.42
CA GLU A 29 0.59 1.38 -12.95
C GLU A 29 0.55 0.67 -14.31
N LEU A 30 1.54 0.88 -15.18
CA LEU A 30 1.67 0.17 -16.46
C LEU A 30 1.81 -1.35 -16.27
N TYR A 31 2.32 -1.78 -15.11
CA TYR A 31 2.42 -3.19 -14.73
C TYR A 31 1.19 -3.70 -13.97
N ASN A 32 0.10 -2.93 -13.92
CA ASN A 32 -1.09 -3.19 -13.10
C ASN A 32 -0.78 -3.32 -11.60
N ILE A 33 0.23 -2.60 -11.13
CA ILE A 33 0.60 -2.54 -9.71
C ILE A 33 0.08 -1.21 -9.16
N LYS A 34 -0.83 -1.28 -8.19
CA LYS A 34 -1.34 -0.07 -7.53
C LYS A 34 -0.44 0.29 -6.34
N ILE A 35 0.20 1.45 -6.41
CA ILE A 35 0.98 1.98 -5.29
C ILE A 35 0.02 2.56 -4.25
N GLN A 36 0.20 2.18 -2.99
CA GLN A 36 -0.53 2.74 -1.86
C GLN A 36 0.44 3.52 -0.96
N LYS A 37 -0.06 4.60 -0.33
CA LYS A 37 0.72 5.29 0.68
C LYS A 37 1.02 4.34 1.82
N TYR A 38 2.28 4.28 2.22
CA TYR A 38 2.69 3.47 3.35
C TYR A 38 1.95 3.88 4.63
N ARG A 39 1.77 5.18 4.86
CA ARG A 39 1.06 5.69 6.05
C ARG A 39 -0.44 5.40 6.05
N ASP A 40 -1.07 5.25 4.89
CA ASP A 40 -2.49 4.85 4.81
C ASP A 40 -2.65 3.35 5.13
N LEU A 41 -1.58 2.56 4.98
CA LEU A 41 -1.51 1.15 5.38
C LEU A 41 -1.04 0.94 6.83
N ILE A 42 -0.50 1.98 7.48
CA ILE A 42 -0.33 1.94 8.93
C ILE A 42 -1.75 1.99 9.50
N ILE A 43 -2.32 0.80 9.68
CA ILE A 43 -3.39 0.59 10.64
C ILE A 43 -2.79 1.10 11.94
N ASP A 44 -3.17 2.32 12.34
CA ASP A 44 -2.75 2.90 13.60
C ASP A 44 -3.09 1.85 14.65
N SER A 45 -2.09 1.19 15.23
CA SER A 45 -2.30 0.17 16.25
C SER A 45 -3.00 0.75 17.48
N LYS A 46 -3.23 2.07 17.51
CA LYS A 46 -3.95 2.80 18.53
C LYS A 46 -5.44 3.02 18.22
N LEU A 47 -5.91 2.83 16.98
CA LEU A 47 -7.31 3.03 16.60
C LEU A 47 -8.02 1.68 16.41
N LYS A 48 -8.48 1.16 17.56
CA LYS A 48 -9.51 0.12 17.75
C LYS A 48 -9.22 -1.25 17.15
N PHE A 49 -8.58 -2.08 17.98
CA PHE A 49 -8.43 -3.53 17.78
C PHE A 49 -9.76 -4.33 17.76
N VAL A 50 -10.91 -3.69 18.00
CA VAL A 50 -12.21 -4.36 18.02
C VAL A 50 -13.27 -3.37 17.57
N GLU A 51 -13.61 -3.39 16.29
CA GLU A 51 -15.01 -3.25 15.91
C GLU A 51 -15.43 -4.69 15.67
N GLU A 52 -16.12 -5.27 16.66
CA GLU A 52 -16.73 -6.58 16.56
C GLU A 52 -17.43 -6.64 15.20
N LEU A 53 -17.06 -7.62 14.37
CA LEU A 53 -17.94 -8.05 13.31
C LEU A 53 -19.21 -8.52 14.02
N GLU A 54 -20.23 -7.67 14.09
CA GLU A 54 -21.58 -8.18 14.28
C GLU A 54 -21.83 -9.14 13.12
N ASP A 55 -21.90 -10.43 13.48
CA ASP A 55 -22.26 -11.51 12.58
C ASP A 55 -23.57 -11.12 11.87
N PHE A 56 -23.55 -11.15 10.54
CA PHE A 56 -24.72 -10.97 9.67
C PHE A 56 -25.75 -12.09 9.86
#